data_AF-A0A956KEQ8-F1
#
_entry.id   AF-A0A956KEQ8-F1
#
_cell.length_a   1.000
_cell.length_b   1.000
_cell.length_c   1.000
_cell.angle_alpha   90.00
_cell.angle_beta   90.00
_cell.angle_gamma   90.00
#
_symmetry.space_group_name_H-M   'P 1'
#
loop_
_entity.id
_entity.type
_entity.pdbx_description
1 polymer ?
#
loop_
_entity_poly.entity_id
_entity_poly.type
_entity_poly.pdbx_seq_one_letter_code
_entity_poly.pdbx_strand_id
1 'polypeptide(L)'
;MSGAGRRVRALVGLLAGLALAAAVVWWLAPDGRALVEYMSFQPGWIALAAALILAGNLTTSARWKLMTEAMGGTHLPLVVYAHGHALLRVVGQLSSTLLVDLLARGAVLRAAGSTRGHGHAITQAALERLGDILLPLIVLAWGVAFVDDPRAPTSIAALAVAL
;
A
#
# COMPACT_ATOMS: atom_id res chain seq x y z
N MET A 1 -25.00 -23.87 11.76
CA MET A 1 -24.02 -24.43 10.78
C MET A 1 -22.78 -24.88 11.52
N SER A 2 -22.38 -26.14 11.34
CA SER A 2 -21.16 -26.69 11.96
C SER A 2 -19.90 -25.95 11.47
N GLY A 3 -18.83 -25.97 12.26
CA GLY A 3 -17.54 -25.37 11.88
C GLY A 3 -16.99 -25.93 10.56
N ALA A 4 -17.29 -27.20 10.26
CA ALA A 4 -16.92 -27.85 9.00
C ALA A 4 -17.61 -27.21 7.78
N GLY A 5 -18.93 -26.92 7.85
CA GLY A 5 -19.66 -26.33 6.72
C GLY A 5 -19.19 -24.91 6.35
N ARG A 6 -18.72 -24.14 7.34
CA ARG A 6 -18.11 -22.82 7.08
C ARG A 6 -16.75 -22.93 6.39
N ARG A 7 -15.91 -23.89 6.81
CA ARG A 7 -14.59 -24.13 6.21
C ARG A 7 -14.69 -24.59 4.76
N VAL A 8 -15.62 -25.50 4.46
CA VAL A 8 -15.86 -25.97 3.08
C VAL A 8 -16.31 -24.82 2.18
N ARG A 9 -17.24 -23.97 2.64
CA ARG A 9 -17.69 -22.80 1.86
C ARG A 9 -16.55 -21.81 1.61
N ALA A 10 -15.71 -21.56 2.61
CA ALA A 10 -14.53 -20.71 2.46
C ALA A 10 -13.52 -21.29 1.45
N LEU A 11 -13.30 -22.61 1.50
CA LEU A 11 -12.42 -23.31 0.57
C LEU A 11 -12.95 -23.23 -0.87
N VAL A 12 -14.26 -23.47 -1.07
CA VAL A 12 -14.91 -23.34 -2.39
C VAL A 12 -14.80 -21.91 -2.91
N GLY A 13 -15.03 -20.91 -2.07
CA GLY A 13 -14.88 -19.50 -2.44
C GLY A 13 -13.44 -19.15 -2.84
N LEU A 14 -12.45 -19.65 -2.09
CA LEU A 14 -11.04 -19.48 -2.42
C LEU A 14 -10.69 -20.14 -3.76
N LEU A 15 -11.11 -21.39 -3.97
CA LEU A 15 -10.87 -22.11 -5.22
C LEU A 15 -11.54 -21.44 -6.41
N ALA A 16 -12.77 -20.95 -6.26
CA ALA A 16 -13.47 -20.19 -7.29
C ALA A 16 -12.74 -18.87 -7.61
N GLY A 17 -12.27 -18.14 -6.59
CA GLY A 17 -11.47 -16.94 -6.77
C GLY A 17 -10.15 -17.20 -7.49
N LEU A 18 -9.43 -18.26 -7.12
CA LEU A 18 -8.21 -18.69 -7.80
C LEU A 18 -8.47 -19.10 -9.25
N ALA A 19 -9.54 -19.85 -9.51
CA ALA A 19 -9.93 -20.25 -10.86
C ALA A 19 -10.28 -19.03 -11.74
N LEU A 20 -11.00 -18.05 -11.19
CA LEU A 20 -11.31 -16.80 -11.88
C LEU A 20 -10.04 -16.00 -12.18
N ALA A 21 -9.13 -15.86 -11.20
CA ALA A 21 -7.86 -15.18 -11.40
C ALA A 21 -7.02 -15.87 -12.49
N ALA A 22 -6.92 -17.19 -12.47
CA ALA A 22 -6.24 -17.96 -13.50
C ALA A 22 -6.88 -17.78 -14.88
N ALA A 23 -8.22 -17.76 -14.96
CA ALA A 23 -8.94 -17.51 -16.20
C ALA A 23 -8.69 -16.10 -16.75
N VAL A 24 -8.62 -15.07 -15.90
CA VAL A 24 -8.27 -13.69 -16.29
C VAL A 24 -6.83 -13.60 -16.79
N VAL A 25 -5.88 -14.21 -16.07
CA VAL A 25 -4.48 -14.25 -16.51
C VAL A 25 -4.37 -14.96 -17.86
N TRP A 26 -5.01 -16.12 -18.01
CA TRP A 26 -5.03 -16.85 -19.28
C TRP A 26 -5.69 -16.05 -20.40
N TRP A 27 -6.75 -15.29 -20.11
CA TRP A 27 -7.41 -14.43 -21.11
C TRP A 27 -6.56 -13.23 -21.53
N LEU A 28 -5.86 -12.58 -20.58
CA LEU A 28 -4.97 -11.44 -20.85
C LEU A 28 -3.66 -11.86 -21.51
N ALA A 29 -3.19 -13.07 -21.19
CA ALA A 29 -1.91 -13.62 -21.60
C ALA A 29 -2.06 -15.07 -22.10
N PRO A 30 -2.81 -15.29 -23.20
CA PRO A 30 -3.10 -16.64 -23.68
C PRO A 30 -1.84 -17.37 -24.15
N ASP A 31 -0.84 -16.62 -24.61
CA ASP A 31 0.51 -17.12 -24.88
C ASP A 31 1.52 -16.59 -23.84
N GLY A 32 1.62 -17.31 -22.72
CA GLY A 32 2.60 -17.00 -21.68
C GLY A 32 4.05 -17.06 -22.15
N ARG A 33 4.35 -17.80 -23.25
CA ARG A 33 5.72 -17.86 -23.80
C ARG A 33 6.08 -16.57 -24.50
N ALA A 34 5.16 -16.02 -25.31
CA ALA A 34 5.35 -14.71 -25.90
C ALA A 34 5.63 -13.65 -24.84
N LEU A 35 4.93 -13.68 -23.70
CA LEU A 35 5.17 -12.78 -22.57
C LEU A 35 6.58 -12.91 -21.99
N VAL A 36 7.06 -14.15 -21.81
CA VAL A 36 8.43 -14.40 -21.32
C VAL A 36 9.48 -13.94 -22.34
N GLU A 37 9.20 -14.09 -23.63
CA GLU A 37 10.07 -13.61 -24.72
C GLU A 37 10.15 -12.06 -24.77
N TYR A 38 9.04 -11.36 -24.48
CA TYR A 38 9.04 -9.90 -24.35
C TYR A 38 9.59 -9.40 -23.01
N MET A 39 9.57 -10.22 -21.97
CA MET A 39 10.15 -9.89 -20.67
C MET A 39 11.68 -9.93 -20.73
N SER A 40 12.29 -8.84 -21.19
CA SER A 40 13.72 -8.65 -21.03
C SER A 40 14.05 -8.43 -19.55
N PHE A 41 14.48 -9.48 -18.86
CA PHE A 41 14.96 -9.39 -17.48
C PHE A 41 16.32 -8.71 -17.45
N GLN A 42 16.30 -7.38 -17.34
CA GLN A 42 17.51 -6.60 -17.13
C GLN A 42 17.73 -6.43 -15.61
N PRO A 43 18.80 -7.02 -15.03
CA PRO A 43 19.02 -7.00 -13.59
C PRO A 43 19.07 -5.59 -13.00
N GLY A 44 19.57 -4.62 -13.76
CA GLY A 44 19.62 -3.21 -13.35
C GLY A 44 18.22 -2.62 -13.10
N TRP A 45 17.25 -2.88 -13.97
CA TRP A 45 15.88 -2.40 -13.79
C TRP A 45 15.16 -3.11 -12.64
N ILE A 46 15.44 -4.41 -12.45
CA ILE A 46 14.89 -5.17 -11.31
C ILE A 46 15.44 -4.60 -10.00
N ALA A 47 16.75 -4.36 -9.93
CA ALA A 47 17.39 -3.76 -8.76
C ALA A 47 16.85 -2.35 -8.49
N LEU A 48 16.68 -1.53 -9.53
CA LEU A 48 16.08 -0.20 -9.41
C LEU A 48 14.63 -0.27 -8.91
N ALA A 49 13.81 -1.16 -9.50
CA ALA A 49 12.43 -1.36 -9.06
C ALA A 49 12.37 -1.80 -7.60
N ALA A 50 13.22 -2.76 -7.19
CA ALA A 50 13.33 -3.20 -5.80
C ALA A 50 13.75 -2.05 -4.88
N ALA A 51 14.71 -1.22 -5.28
CA ALA A 51 15.17 -0.07 -4.51
C ALA A 51 14.06 0.99 -4.35
N LEU A 52 13.32 1.29 -5.42
CA LEU A 52 12.19 2.23 -5.39
C LEU A 52 11.04 1.71 -4.52
N ILE A 53 10.73 0.41 -4.61
CA ILE A 53 9.72 -0.24 -3.76
C ILE A 53 10.15 -0.19 -2.30
N LEU A 54 11.43 -0.49 -2.00
CA LEU A 54 11.97 -0.42 -0.65
C LEU A 54 11.90 1.01 -0.10
N ALA A 55 12.33 2.01 -0.88
CA ALA A 55 12.25 3.42 -0.51
C ALA A 55 10.80 3.82 -0.21
N GLY A 56 9.85 3.49 -1.09
CA GLY A 56 8.43 3.77 -0.88
C GLY A 56 7.85 3.08 0.38
N ASN A 57 8.26 1.85 0.66
CA ASN A 57 7.91 1.14 1.90
C ASN A 57 8.45 1.84 3.14
N LEU A 58 9.72 2.25 3.13
CA LEU A 58 10.35 2.94 4.25
C LEU A 58 9.71 4.30 4.49
N THR A 59 9.45 5.08 3.44
CA THR A 59 8.76 6.37 3.55
C THR A 59 7.36 6.22 4.15
N THR A 60 6.61 5.22 3.70
CA THR A 60 5.25 4.97 4.22
C THR A 60 5.30 4.51 5.68
N SER A 61 6.28 3.67 6.04
CA SER A 61 6.48 3.20 7.41
C SER A 61 6.91 4.34 8.35
N ALA A 62 7.78 5.24 7.87
CA ALA A 62 8.20 6.42 8.61
C ALA A 62 7.03 7.40 8.82
N ARG A 63 6.20 7.61 7.78
CA ARG A 63 4.96 8.38 7.90
C ARG A 63 4.01 7.76 8.92
N TRP A 64 3.81 6.45 8.84
CA TRP A 64 2.94 5.72 9.76
C TRP A 64 3.42 5.90 11.22
N LYS A 65 4.73 5.75 11.45
CA LYS A 65 5.37 6.02 12.75
C LYS A 65 5.10 7.44 13.24
N LEU A 66 5.46 8.45 12.44
CA LEU A 66 5.31 9.86 12.82
C LEU A 66 3.87 10.17 13.19
N MET A 67 2.91 9.67 12.42
CA MET A 67 1.49 9.93 12.68
C MET A 67 0.97 9.18 13.91
N THR A 68 1.36 7.91 14.11
CA THR A 68 0.99 7.17 15.32
C THR A 68 1.55 7.86 16.57
N GLU A 69 2.82 8.26 16.55
CA GLU A 69 3.50 8.90 17.69
C GLU A 69 2.95 10.32 17.94
N ALA A 70 2.70 11.12 16.90
CA ALA A 70 2.09 12.45 17.02
C ALA A 70 0.66 12.41 17.59
N MET A 71 -0.09 11.33 17.32
CA MET A 71 -1.42 11.09 17.91
C MET A 71 -1.35 10.50 19.33
N GLY A 72 -0.19 10.59 19.98
CA GLY A 72 0.10 10.15 21.35
C GLY A 72 0.51 8.68 21.47
N GLY A 73 0.80 8.00 20.35
CA GLY A 73 1.23 6.60 20.27
C GLY A 73 2.47 6.28 21.11
N THR A 74 2.66 4.99 21.43
CA THR A 74 3.90 4.53 22.05
C THR A 74 5.05 4.71 21.04
N HIS A 75 6.17 5.30 21.49
CA HIS A 75 7.36 5.37 20.65
C HIS A 75 7.91 3.97 20.41
N LEU A 76 7.96 3.56 19.15
CA LEU A 76 8.44 2.23 18.76
C LEU A 76 9.55 2.35 17.70
N PRO A 77 10.48 1.38 17.64
CA PRO A 77 11.48 1.33 16.59
C PRO A 77 10.83 1.27 15.20
N LEU A 78 11.43 1.96 14.21
CA LEU A 78 10.90 2.01 12.83
C LEU A 78 10.70 0.62 12.22
N VAL A 79 11.55 -0.34 12.59
CA VAL A 79 11.46 -1.73 12.10
C VAL A 79 10.13 -2.40 12.45
N VAL A 80 9.49 -2.04 13.56
CA VAL A 80 8.18 -2.58 13.96
C VAL A 80 7.09 -2.09 13.00
N TYR A 81 7.10 -0.79 12.68
CA TYR A 81 6.20 -0.20 11.68
C TYR A 81 6.47 -0.75 10.28
N ALA A 82 7.75 -0.91 9.90
CA ALA A 82 8.13 -1.47 8.60
C ALA A 82 7.68 -2.92 8.43
N HIS A 83 7.85 -3.75 9.47
CA HIS A 83 7.39 -5.13 9.45
C HIS A 83 5.86 -5.23 9.37
N GLY A 84 5.15 -4.43 10.18
CA GLY A 84 3.70 -4.34 10.11
C GLY A 84 3.20 -3.89 8.74
N HIS A 85 3.86 -2.90 8.14
CA HIS A 85 3.50 -2.37 6.82
C HIS A 85 3.77 -3.37 5.69
N ALA A 86 4.90 -4.09 5.74
CA ALA A 86 5.22 -5.14 4.78
C ALA A 86 4.17 -6.26 4.82
N LEU A 87 3.80 -6.71 6.03
CA LEU A 87 2.75 -7.72 6.22
C LEU A 87 1.41 -7.22 5.67
N LEU A 88 1.05 -5.97 5.98
CA LEU A 88 -0.17 -5.33 5.49
C LEU A 88 -0.22 -5.24 3.96
N ARG A 89 0.90 -4.96 3.29
CA ARG A 89 0.95 -4.94 1.82
C ARG A 89 0.73 -6.32 1.22
N VAL A 90 1.35 -7.36 1.77
CA VAL A 90 1.18 -8.74 1.30
C VAL A 90 -0.28 -9.18 1.47
N VAL A 91 -0.90 -8.92 2.63
CA VAL A 91 -2.30 -9.28 2.88
C VAL A 91 -3.27 -8.37 2.09
N GLY A 92 -2.93 -7.10 1.94
CA GLY A 92 -3.71 -6.10 1.20
C GLY A 92 -3.74 -6.33 -0.30
N GLN A 93 -2.73 -6.99 -0.89
CA GLN A 93 -2.76 -7.42 -2.29
C GLN A 93 -3.83 -8.49 -2.57
N LEU A 94 -4.30 -9.21 -1.54
CA LEU A 94 -5.24 -10.32 -1.66
C LEU A 94 -6.64 -9.99 -1.13
N SER A 95 -6.90 -8.74 -0.74
CA SER A 95 -8.13 -8.35 -0.05
C SER A 95 -8.52 -6.89 -0.31
N SER A 96 -9.70 -6.47 0.19
CA SER A 96 -10.04 -5.05 0.24
C SER A 96 -9.04 -4.33 1.16
N THR A 97 -8.14 -3.56 0.55
CA THR A 97 -6.99 -2.90 1.19
C THR A 97 -7.38 -2.10 2.44
N LEU A 98 -8.57 -1.50 2.47
CA LEU A 98 -9.08 -0.72 3.60
C LEU A 98 -9.37 -1.56 4.85
N LEU A 99 -10.10 -2.67 4.70
CA LEU A 99 -10.53 -3.49 5.85
C LEU A 99 -9.33 -4.20 6.51
N VAL A 100 -8.38 -4.64 5.70
CA VAL A 100 -7.15 -5.25 6.18
C VAL A 100 -6.21 -4.23 6.81
N ASP A 101 -6.06 -3.02 6.24
CA ASP A 101 -5.28 -1.95 6.90
C ASP A 101 -5.82 -1.65 8.30
N LEU A 102 -7.14 -1.54 8.42
CA LEU A 102 -7.83 -1.27 9.69
C LEU A 102 -7.61 -2.36 10.75
N LEU A 103 -7.84 -3.61 10.38
CA LEU A 103 -7.77 -4.74 11.32
C LEU A 103 -6.32 -5.08 11.68
N ALA A 104 -5.41 -5.10 10.70
CA ALA A 104 -4.02 -5.48 10.97
C ALA A 104 -3.22 -4.38 11.66
N ARG A 105 -3.44 -3.07 11.39
CA ARG A 105 -2.79 -2.01 12.18
C ARG A 105 -3.23 -2.03 13.64
N GLY A 106 -4.52 -2.21 13.89
CA GLY A 106 -5.05 -2.37 15.25
C GLY A 106 -4.58 -3.65 15.95
N ALA A 107 -4.27 -4.71 15.22
CA ALA A 107 -3.72 -5.96 15.76
C ALA A 107 -2.21 -5.83 16.05
N VAL A 108 -1.44 -5.26 15.13
CA VAL A 108 0.01 -5.04 15.28
C VAL A 108 0.30 -4.10 16.44
N LEU A 109 -0.43 -2.98 16.55
CA LEU A 109 -0.23 -2.02 17.64
C LEU A 109 -0.60 -2.60 19.02
N ARG A 110 -1.64 -3.44 19.11
CA ARG A 110 -1.98 -4.14 20.35
C ARG A 110 -0.99 -5.23 20.71
N ALA A 111 -0.53 -6.00 19.72
CA ALA A 111 0.54 -6.98 19.93
C ALA A 111 1.83 -6.32 20.43
N ALA A 112 2.07 -5.06 20.05
CA ALA A 112 3.17 -4.24 20.56
C ALA A 112 2.87 -3.51 21.90
N GLY A 113 1.73 -3.80 22.55
CA GLY A 113 1.39 -3.27 23.88
C GLY A 113 0.60 -1.97 23.90
N SER A 114 0.07 -1.48 22.76
CA SER A 114 -0.78 -0.29 22.74
C SER A 114 -2.18 -0.57 23.28
N THR A 115 -2.65 0.25 24.22
CA THR A 115 -3.98 0.13 24.87
C THR A 115 -5.09 0.89 24.13
N ARG A 116 -4.80 1.54 22.99
CA ARG A 116 -5.78 2.38 22.28
C ARG A 116 -6.85 1.58 21.54
N GLY A 117 -8.06 2.16 21.53
CA GLY A 117 -9.23 1.61 20.82
C GLY A 117 -9.11 1.69 19.30
N HIS A 118 -9.85 0.81 18.61
CA HIS A 118 -9.87 0.72 17.15
C HIS A 118 -10.18 2.05 16.44
N GLY A 119 -10.97 2.93 17.06
CA GLY A 119 -11.32 4.25 16.52
C GLY A 119 -10.11 5.10 16.11
N HIS A 120 -9.03 5.05 16.89
CA HIS A 120 -7.79 5.77 16.58
C HIS A 120 -7.10 5.23 15.32
N ALA A 121 -7.10 3.91 15.15
CA ALA A 121 -6.56 3.25 13.95
C ALA A 121 -7.39 3.58 12.70
N ILE A 122 -8.72 3.77 12.86
CA ILE A 122 -9.61 4.17 11.77
C ILE A 122 -9.30 5.58 11.31
N THR A 123 -9.27 6.54 12.23
CA THR A 123 -8.95 7.94 11.92
C THR A 123 -7.57 8.05 11.28
N GLN A 124 -6.60 7.29 11.79
CA GLN A 124 -5.25 7.26 11.23
C GLN A 124 -5.23 6.71 9.80
N ALA A 125 -5.91 5.58 9.54
CA ALA A 125 -6.01 5.03 8.20
C ALA A 125 -6.73 5.99 7.23
N ALA A 126 -7.80 6.64 7.68
CA ALA A 126 -8.55 7.60 6.88
C ALA A 126 -7.71 8.83 6.50
N LEU A 127 -6.94 9.39 7.44
CA LEU A 127 -6.05 10.52 7.20
C LEU A 127 -4.91 10.16 6.22
N GLU A 128 -4.35 8.96 6.34
CA GLU A 128 -3.35 8.48 5.37
C GLU A 128 -3.93 8.35 3.97
N ARG A 129 -5.15 7.83 3.84
CA ARG A 129 -5.80 7.68 2.52
C ARG A 129 -6.19 9.01 1.91
N LEU A 130 -6.64 9.97 2.72
CA LEU A 130 -6.85 11.34 2.26
C LEU A 130 -5.54 11.94 1.75
N GLY A 131 -4.44 11.78 2.48
CA GLY A 131 -3.12 12.22 2.02
C GLY A 131 -2.68 11.54 0.71
N ASP A 132 -2.90 10.23 0.58
CA ASP A 132 -2.58 9.46 -0.62
C ASP A 132 -3.41 9.87 -1.85
N ILE A 133 -4.57 10.49 -1.66
CA ILE A 133 -5.42 11.00 -2.75
C ILE A 133 -5.12 12.48 -3.02
N LEU A 134 -5.04 13.29 -1.98
CA LEU A 134 -4.80 14.72 -2.09
C LEU A 134 -3.44 15.02 -2.71
N LEU A 135 -2.40 14.27 -2.36
CA LEU A 135 -1.05 14.54 -2.85
C LEU A 135 -0.95 14.32 -4.38
N PRO A 136 -1.40 13.20 -4.97
CA PRO A 136 -1.49 13.08 -6.43
C PRO A 136 -2.37 14.13 -7.07
N LEU A 137 -3.50 14.50 -6.47
CA LEU A 137 -4.38 15.54 -7.00
C LEU A 137 -3.72 16.92 -7.03
N ILE A 138 -2.96 17.27 -5.99
CA ILE A 138 -2.19 18.53 -5.94
C ILE A 138 -1.10 18.50 -7.01
N VAL A 139 -0.37 17.38 -7.14
CA VAL A 139 0.68 17.22 -8.17
C VAL A 139 0.09 17.26 -9.58
N LEU A 140 -1.07 16.65 -9.81
CA LEU A 140 -1.80 16.70 -11.09
C LEU A 140 -2.31 18.12 -11.38
N ALA A 141 -2.95 18.77 -10.41
CA ALA A 141 -3.43 20.14 -10.55
C ALA A 141 -2.28 21.10 -10.85
N TRP A 142 -1.14 20.91 -10.17
CA TRP A 142 0.08 21.64 -10.46
C TRP A 142 0.60 21.36 -11.87
N GLY A 143 0.72 20.08 -12.25
CA GLY A 143 1.16 19.69 -13.57
C GLY A 143 0.29 20.28 -14.68
N VAL A 144 -1.03 20.33 -14.50
CA VAL A 144 -1.98 20.96 -15.42
C VAL A 144 -1.83 22.48 -15.43
N ALA A 145 -1.69 23.12 -14.27
CA ALA A 145 -1.58 24.57 -14.15
C ALA A 145 -0.31 25.14 -14.79
N PHE A 146 0.75 24.33 -14.88
CA PHE A 146 2.08 24.75 -15.32
C PHE A 146 2.59 23.99 -16.56
N VAL A 147 1.73 23.21 -17.24
CA VAL A 147 2.15 22.38 -18.39
C VAL A 147 2.77 23.19 -19.53
N ASP A 148 2.33 24.44 -19.69
CA ASP A 148 2.77 25.35 -20.76
C ASP A 148 3.66 26.50 -20.26
N ASP A 149 4.02 26.54 -18.97
CA ASP A 149 4.83 27.63 -18.41
C ASP A 149 6.33 27.25 -18.35
N PRO A 150 7.20 27.83 -19.20
CA PRO A 150 8.63 27.56 -19.20
C PRO A 150 9.36 28.07 -17.94
N ARG A 151 8.68 28.81 -17.05
CA ARG A 151 9.21 29.29 -15.77
C ARG A 151 8.72 28.47 -14.57
N ALA A 152 7.95 27.41 -14.81
CA ALA A 152 7.41 26.59 -13.76
C ALA A 152 8.51 26.04 -12.82
N PRO A 153 8.28 26.03 -11.50
CA PRO A 153 9.22 25.44 -10.55
C PRO A 153 9.39 23.95 -10.85
N THR A 154 10.54 23.53 -11.38
CA THR A 154 10.78 22.15 -11.85
C THR A 154 10.85 21.08 -10.75
N SER A 155 10.60 21.45 -9.49
CA SER A 155 10.63 20.53 -8.36
C SER A 155 9.55 20.83 -7.33
N ILE A 156 9.07 19.77 -6.67
CA ILE A 156 8.12 19.84 -5.54
C ILE A 156 8.69 20.67 -4.38
N ALA A 157 10.02 20.69 -4.22
CA ALA A 157 10.69 21.52 -3.22
C ALA A 157 10.53 23.02 -3.49
N ALA A 158 10.52 23.44 -4.76
CA ALA A 158 10.29 24.84 -5.13
C ALA A 158 8.83 25.26 -4.96
N LEU A 159 7.87 24.32 -5.03
CA LEU A 159 6.46 24.58 -4.72
C LEU A 159 6.24 24.84 -3.22
N ALA A 160 6.93 24.08 -2.35
CA ALA A 160 6.83 24.24 -0.90
C ALA A 160 7.41 25.57 -0.39
N VAL A 161 8.25 26.25 -1.17
CA VAL A 161 8.80 27.60 -0.87
C VAL A 161 7.90 28.71 -1.42
N ALA A 162 7.03 28.40 -2.39
CA ALA A 162 6.13 29.36 -3.03
C ALA A 162 4.74 29.47 -2.36
N LEU A 163 4.39 28.53 -1.47
CA LEU A 163 3.21 28.56 -0.60
C LEU A 163 3.58 29.13 0.77
#